data_AF-A0A0L6VJ18-F1
#
_entry.id   AF-A0A0L6VJ18-F1
#
_cell.length_a   1.000
_cell.length_b   1.000
_cell.length_c   1.000
_cell.angle_alpha   90.00
_cell.angle_beta   90.00
_cell.angle_gamma   90.00
#
_symmetry.space_group_name_H-M   'P 1'
#
loop_
_entity.id
_entity.type
_entity.pdbx_description
1 polymer ?
#
loop_
_entity_poly.entity_id
_entity_poly.type
_entity_poly.pdbx_seq_one_letter_code
_entity_poly.pdbx_strand_id
1 'polypeptide(L)'
;MDVSPSVLNSDVVGIISKMVWDGQIKRFHAILHDLDSLKNDKNKNTLIEVNILIHRLQQNIFQTVDYMYKQELISAKAFKEFFQLENTLELAALNLYFTPVRNRNADFWDVYRRKKNPISILNRWDCANYRTLYE
;
A
#
# COMPACT_ATOMS: atom_id res chain seq x y z
N MET A 1 -21.48 -9.95 -37.40
CA MET A 1 -20.13 -9.37 -37.35
C MET A 1 -19.20 -10.49 -36.94
N ASP A 2 -18.34 -10.96 -37.85
CA ASP A 2 -17.32 -11.96 -37.55
C ASP A 2 -16.19 -11.30 -36.76
N VAL A 3 -15.95 -11.78 -35.54
CA VAL A 3 -14.86 -11.29 -34.69
C VAL A 3 -13.61 -12.10 -35.03
N SER A 4 -12.52 -11.42 -35.39
CA SER A 4 -11.25 -12.06 -35.77
C SER A 4 -10.69 -12.92 -34.62
N PRO A 5 -10.18 -14.14 -34.89
CA PRO A 5 -9.51 -14.99 -33.90
C PRO A 5 -8.35 -14.28 -33.18
N SER A 6 -7.68 -13.33 -33.83
CA SER A 6 -6.61 -12.54 -33.22
C SER A 6 -7.11 -11.61 -32.11
N VAL A 7 -8.33 -11.07 -32.25
CA VAL A 7 -8.97 -10.20 -31.26
C VAL A 7 -9.41 -11.03 -30.05
N LEU A 8 -10.02 -12.21 -30.30
CA LEU A 8 -10.37 -13.18 -29.26
C LEU A 8 -9.15 -13.66 -28.46
N ASN A 9 -8.03 -13.95 -29.13
CA ASN A 9 -6.80 -14.35 -28.45
C ASN A 9 -6.19 -13.22 -27.59
N SER A 10 -6.26 -11.96 -28.04
CA SER A 10 -5.78 -10.83 -27.23
C SER A 10 -6.61 -10.63 -25.95
N ASP A 11 -7.91 -10.88 -26.03
CA ASP A 11 -8.84 -10.74 -24.91
C ASP A 11 -8.60 -11.83 -23.85
N VAL A 12 -8.40 -13.08 -24.29
CA VAL A 12 -8.03 -14.20 -23.40
C VAL A 12 -6.71 -13.93 -22.68
N VAL A 13 -5.69 -13.40 -23.38
CA VAL A 13 -4.40 -13.04 -22.76
C VAL A 13 -4.57 -11.93 -21.72
N GLY A 14 -5.42 -10.93 -22.00
CA GLY A 14 -5.75 -9.87 -21.04
C GLY A 14 -6.43 -10.41 -19.79
N ILE A 15 -7.41 -11.30 -19.95
CA ILE A 15 -8.13 -11.96 -18.84
C ILE A 15 -7.16 -12.77 -17.97
N ILE A 16 -6.34 -13.63 -18.59
CA ILE A 16 -5.36 -14.46 -17.86
C ILE A 16 -4.36 -13.58 -17.13
N SER A 17 -3.85 -12.52 -17.77
CA SER A 17 -2.90 -11.59 -17.14
C SER A 17 -3.50 -10.93 -15.91
N LYS A 18 -4.75 -10.48 -15.99
CA LYS A 18 -5.46 -9.88 -14.85
C LYS A 18 -5.68 -10.87 -13.72
N MET A 19 -6.05 -12.12 -14.01
CA MET A 19 -6.18 -13.18 -13.00
C MET A 19 -4.84 -13.47 -12.31
N VAL A 20 -3.73 -13.46 -13.04
CA VAL A 20 -2.39 -13.66 -12.48
C VAL A 20 -2.02 -12.52 -11.53
N TRP A 21 -2.31 -11.27 -11.91
CA TRP A 21 -2.07 -10.09 -11.08
C TRP A 21 -2.95 -10.05 -9.83
N ASP A 22 -4.25 -10.34 -9.97
CA ASP A 22 -5.17 -10.46 -8.84
C ASP A 22 -4.66 -11.52 -7.83
N GLY A 23 -4.12 -12.63 -8.34
CA GLY A 23 -3.49 -13.65 -7.50
C GLY A 23 -2.23 -13.18 -6.74
N GLN A 24 -1.54 -12.13 -7.19
CA GLN A 24 -0.35 -11.60 -6.49
C GLN A 24 -0.71 -10.85 -5.19
N ILE A 25 -1.96 -10.41 -5.03
CA ILE A 25 -2.40 -9.64 -3.85
C ILE A 25 -2.15 -10.41 -2.54
N LYS A 26 -2.39 -11.72 -2.54
CA LYS A 26 -2.11 -12.57 -1.36
C LYS A 26 -0.62 -12.64 -1.03
N ARG A 27 0.26 -12.55 -2.03
CA ARG A 27 1.71 -12.52 -1.81
C ARG A 27 2.17 -11.19 -1.23
N PHE A 28 1.62 -10.07 -1.71
CA PHE A 28 1.89 -8.76 -1.11
C PHE A 28 1.45 -8.71 0.36
N HIS A 29 0.29 -9.28 0.67
CA HIS A 29 -0.19 -9.39 2.05
C HIS A 29 0.74 -10.27 2.91
N ALA A 30 1.18 -11.42 2.41
CA ALA A 30 2.13 -12.27 3.12
C ALA A 30 3.45 -11.53 3.43
N ILE A 31 4.04 -10.84 2.44
CA ILE A 31 5.25 -10.04 2.64
C ILE A 31 5.01 -8.93 3.67
N LEU A 32 3.85 -8.25 3.60
CA LEU A 32 3.50 -7.19 4.54
C LEU A 32 3.47 -7.70 5.99
N HIS A 33 2.90 -8.89 6.21
CA HIS A 33 2.81 -9.52 7.53
C HIS A 33 4.15 -10.08 8.01
N ASP A 34 4.94 -10.68 7.11
CA ASP A 34 6.29 -11.13 7.42
C ASP A 34 7.15 -9.95 7.89
N LEU A 35 7.08 -8.81 7.18
CA LEU A 35 7.75 -7.57 7.58
C LEU A 35 7.30 -7.06 8.95
N ASP A 36 6.00 -7.17 9.26
CA ASP A 36 5.48 -6.75 10.55
C ASP A 36 6.00 -7.63 11.69
N SER A 37 6.07 -8.95 11.47
CA SER A 37 6.61 -9.91 12.44
C SER A 37 8.09 -9.68 12.79
N LEU A 38 8.83 -9.03 11.91
CA LEU A 38 10.23 -8.65 12.13
C LEU A 38 10.39 -7.45 13.06
N LYS A 39 9.30 -6.72 13.38
CA LYS A 39 9.33 -5.66 14.39
C LYS A 39 9.53 -6.29 15.76
N ASN A 40 10.56 -5.83 16.48
CA ASN A 40 10.87 -6.31 17.82
C ASN A 40 10.96 -5.14 18.81
N ASP A 41 10.50 -5.35 20.04
CA ASP A 41 10.30 -4.27 21.03
C ASP A 41 11.41 -4.19 22.10
N LYS A 42 12.46 -5.01 21.98
CA LYS A 42 13.36 -5.35 23.10
C LYS A 42 14.73 -4.67 23.14
N ASN A 43 15.11 -3.77 22.22
CA ASN A 43 16.39 -3.03 22.36
C ASN A 43 16.42 -1.69 21.60
N LYS A 44 16.78 -0.58 22.26
CA LYS A 44 16.29 0.76 21.85
C LYS A 44 16.94 1.45 20.65
N ASN A 45 18.21 1.22 20.28
CA ASN A 45 18.88 2.10 19.31
C ASN A 45 19.01 1.50 17.89
N THR A 46 19.55 0.27 17.74
CA THR A 46 19.66 -0.39 16.42
C THR A 46 18.30 -0.81 15.85
N LEU A 47 17.30 -1.07 16.70
CA LEU A 47 15.94 -1.43 16.25
C LEU A 47 15.11 -0.24 15.77
N ILE A 48 15.47 1.00 16.10
CA ILE A 48 14.76 2.17 15.53
C ILE A 48 14.98 2.21 14.03
N GLU A 49 16.20 2.00 13.56
CA GLU A 49 16.53 2.00 12.13
C GLU A 49 15.90 0.82 11.38
N VAL A 50 15.95 -0.39 11.96
CA VAL A 50 15.28 -1.57 11.40
C VAL A 50 13.78 -1.35 11.31
N ASN A 51 13.15 -0.83 12.37
CA ASN A 51 11.72 -0.52 12.34
C ASN A 51 11.42 0.60 11.31
N ILE A 52 12.30 1.60 11.12
CA ILE A 52 12.14 2.61 10.06
C ILE A 52 12.13 1.95 8.68
N LEU A 53 13.08 1.05 8.42
CA LEU A 53 13.18 0.32 7.15
C LEU A 53 11.96 -0.56 6.91
N ILE A 54 11.50 -1.30 7.93
CA ILE A 54 10.29 -2.11 7.86
C ILE A 54 9.08 -1.24 7.46
N HIS A 55 8.89 -0.09 8.12
CA HIS A 55 7.80 0.82 7.78
C HIS A 55 7.89 1.37 6.35
N ARG A 56 9.09 1.70 5.87
CA ARG A 56 9.28 2.10 4.46
C ARG A 56 8.96 0.98 3.47
N LEU A 57 9.31 -0.25 3.79
CA LEU A 57 8.95 -1.40 2.95
C LEU A 57 7.44 -1.65 2.95
N GLN A 58 6.77 -1.56 4.10
CA GLN A 58 5.31 -1.63 4.19
C GLN A 58 4.65 -0.54 3.33
N GLN A 59 5.13 0.71 3.37
CA GLN A 59 4.66 1.80 2.50
C GLN A 59 4.83 1.48 1.02
N ASN A 60 6.00 0.98 0.62
CA ASN A 60 6.25 0.61 -0.79
C ASN A 60 5.27 -0.45 -1.27
N ILE A 61 4.89 -1.42 -0.42
CA ILE A 61 3.88 -2.43 -0.74
C ILE A 61 2.51 -1.76 -0.95
N PHE A 62 2.07 -0.91 -0.01
CA PHE A 62 0.80 -0.19 -0.14
C PHE A 62 0.75 0.70 -1.40
N GLN A 63 1.84 1.40 -1.71
CA GLN A 63 1.95 2.19 -2.94
C GLN A 63 1.90 1.31 -4.18
N THR A 64 2.60 0.17 -4.18
CA THR A 64 2.60 -0.76 -5.31
C THR A 64 1.20 -1.27 -5.59
N VAL A 65 0.46 -1.70 -4.56
CA VAL A 65 -0.93 -2.19 -4.72
C VAL A 65 -1.86 -1.08 -5.24
N ASP A 66 -1.71 0.16 -4.75
CA ASP A 66 -2.46 1.31 -5.26
C ASP A 66 -2.14 1.62 -6.73
N TYR A 67 -0.85 1.60 -7.11
CA TYR A 67 -0.45 1.77 -8.51
C TYR A 67 -1.00 0.66 -9.39
N MET A 68 -0.97 -0.59 -8.93
CA MET A 68 -1.55 -1.72 -9.66
C MET A 68 -3.05 -1.52 -9.89
N TYR A 69 -3.78 -0.98 -8.90
CA TYR A 69 -5.20 -0.67 -9.06
C TYR A 69 -5.43 0.48 -10.05
N LYS A 70 -4.71 1.60 -9.90
CA LYS A 70 -4.83 2.79 -10.77
C LYS A 70 -4.44 2.54 -12.22
N GLN A 71 -3.54 1.59 -12.47
CA GLN A 71 -3.13 1.17 -13.81
C GLN A 71 -3.96 -0.01 -14.34
N GLU A 72 -5.07 -0.35 -13.66
CA GLU A 72 -6.00 -1.43 -14.02
C GLU A 72 -5.34 -2.82 -14.13
N LEU A 73 -4.17 -3.01 -13.52
CA LEU A 73 -3.45 -4.29 -13.48
C LEU A 73 -4.18 -5.30 -12.58
N ILE A 74 -4.83 -4.81 -11.53
CA ILE A 74 -5.70 -5.61 -10.65
C ILE A 74 -7.14 -5.14 -10.70
N SER A 75 -8.07 -6.03 -10.42
CA SER A 75 -9.48 -5.69 -10.29
C SER A 75 -9.76 -4.89 -9.00
N ALA A 76 -10.84 -4.09 -9.01
CA ALA A 76 -11.36 -3.45 -7.80
C ALA A 76 -11.69 -4.48 -6.69
N LYS A 77 -12.12 -5.69 -7.10
CA LYS A 77 -12.34 -6.81 -6.18
C LYS A 77 -11.04 -7.22 -5.49
N ALA A 78 -9.96 -7.45 -6.25
CA ALA A 78 -8.67 -7.83 -5.68
C ALA A 78 -8.05 -6.71 -4.82
N PHE A 79 -8.21 -5.46 -5.22
CA PHE A 79 -7.81 -4.30 -4.40
C PHE A 79 -8.57 -4.27 -3.07
N LYS A 80 -9.90 -4.44 -3.07
CA LYS A 80 -10.70 -4.51 -1.86
C LYS A 80 -10.33 -5.71 -0.98
N GLU A 81 -10.16 -6.88 -1.60
CA GLU A 81 -9.73 -8.09 -0.91
C GLU A 81 -8.41 -7.89 -0.18
N PHE A 82 -7.44 -7.18 -0.78
CA PHE A 82 -6.15 -6.88 -0.13
C PHE A 82 -6.33 -6.26 1.26
N PHE A 83 -7.15 -5.22 1.38
CA PHE A 83 -7.37 -4.52 2.65
C PHE A 83 -8.28 -5.29 3.62
N GLN A 84 -9.05 -6.25 3.12
CA GLN A 84 -9.85 -7.16 3.94
C GLN A 84 -9.03 -8.32 4.52
N LEU A 85 -7.85 -8.60 3.97
CA LEU A 85 -6.93 -9.58 4.54
C LEU A 85 -6.45 -9.11 5.92
N GLU A 86 -6.29 -10.07 6.83
CA GLU A 86 -6.08 -9.87 8.26
C GLU A 86 -5.04 -8.76 8.56
N ASN A 87 -5.42 -7.81 9.42
CA ASN A 87 -4.59 -6.69 9.87
C ASN A 87 -4.03 -5.76 8.78
N THR A 88 -4.36 -5.96 7.49
CA THR A 88 -3.81 -5.14 6.39
C THR A 88 -4.30 -3.71 6.45
N LEU A 89 -5.59 -3.50 6.72
CA LEU A 89 -6.17 -2.17 6.90
C LEU A 89 -5.61 -1.46 8.13
N GLU A 90 -5.41 -2.19 9.23
CA GLU A 90 -4.79 -1.65 10.44
C GLU A 90 -3.34 -1.22 10.18
N LEU A 91 -2.54 -2.08 9.54
CA LEU A 91 -1.17 -1.77 9.14
C LEU A 91 -1.12 -0.58 8.18
N ALA A 92 -2.10 -0.44 7.30
CA ALA A 92 -2.26 0.73 6.45
C ALA A 92 -2.48 2.01 7.27
N ALA A 93 -3.40 1.98 8.24
CA ALA A 93 -3.67 3.11 9.12
C ALA A 93 -2.46 3.48 10.00
N LEU A 94 -1.74 2.49 10.52
CA LEU A 94 -0.50 2.72 11.27
C LEU A 94 0.58 3.32 10.37
N ASN A 95 0.75 2.81 9.15
CA ASN A 95 1.70 3.38 8.21
C ASN A 95 1.33 4.83 7.87
N LEU A 96 0.06 5.17 7.64
CA LEU A 96 -0.40 6.55 7.47
C LEU A 96 0.04 7.45 8.63
N TYR A 97 -0.14 6.99 9.87
CA TYR A 97 0.25 7.72 11.08
C TYR A 97 1.77 7.93 11.19
N PHE A 98 2.56 6.89 10.89
CA PHE A 98 4.02 6.93 11.02
C PHE A 98 4.76 7.52 9.81
N THR A 99 4.14 7.61 8.62
CA THR A 99 4.77 8.13 7.40
C THR A 99 5.35 9.54 7.56
N PRO A 100 4.60 10.51 8.10
CA PRO A 100 5.15 11.84 8.26
C PRO A 100 6.19 11.92 9.40
N VAL A 101 6.20 10.98 10.35
CA VAL A 101 7.14 10.93 11.50
C VAL A 101 8.58 10.65 11.07
N ARG A 102 8.80 9.86 10.00
CA ARG A 102 10.10 9.21 9.74
C ARG A 102 10.87 9.64 8.50
N ASN A 103 10.26 10.39 7.59
CA ASN A 103 10.99 10.99 6.45
C ASN A 103 11.52 12.40 6.73
N ARG A 104 11.31 12.95 7.93
CA ARG A 104 11.73 14.30 8.30
C ARG A 104 12.18 14.38 9.75
N ASN A 105 13.44 14.04 10.00
CA ASN A 105 14.07 14.16 11.33
C ASN A 105 14.18 15.61 11.86
N ALA A 106 13.74 16.63 11.11
CA ALA A 106 13.62 18.01 11.59
C ALA A 106 12.20 18.58 11.46
N ASP A 107 11.50 18.32 10.36
CA ASP A 107 10.21 19.00 10.11
C ASP A 107 9.01 18.39 10.84
N PHE A 108 9.02 17.14 11.33
CA PHE A 108 7.76 16.58 11.88
C PHE A 108 7.36 17.25 13.20
N TRP A 109 8.31 17.48 14.11
CA TRP A 109 8.05 18.27 15.31
C TRP A 109 7.71 19.73 14.98
N ASP A 110 8.24 20.28 13.88
CA ASP A 110 7.95 21.64 13.43
C ASP A 110 6.56 21.75 12.73
N VAL A 111 6.14 20.70 12.00
CA VAL A 111 4.81 20.57 11.36
C VAL A 111 3.72 20.25 12.37
N TYR A 112 4.03 19.49 13.42
CA TYR A 112 3.10 19.21 14.51
C TYR A 112 2.94 20.43 15.44
N ARG A 113 4.01 21.20 15.69
CA ARG A 113 3.92 22.50 16.40
C ARG A 113 3.19 23.56 15.60
N ARG A 114 3.41 23.64 14.29
CA ARG A 114 2.71 24.58 13.41
C ARG A 114 1.39 23.96 12.97
N LYS A 115 0.33 24.09 13.78
CA LYS A 115 -1.11 23.88 13.47
C LYS A 115 -1.47 23.65 11.99
N LYS A 116 -1.01 22.58 11.35
CA LYS A 116 -1.39 22.25 9.98
C LYS A 116 -2.68 21.47 10.09
N ASN A 117 -3.70 21.97 9.39
CA ASN A 117 -5.01 21.34 9.36
C ASN A 117 -4.85 19.84 9.04
N PRO A 118 -5.40 18.91 9.83
CA PRO A 118 -5.37 17.47 9.56
C PRO A 118 -5.77 17.13 8.12
N ILE A 119 -6.71 17.89 7.53
CA ILE A 119 -7.13 17.77 6.13
C ILE A 119 -5.95 17.99 5.15
N SER A 120 -5.05 18.92 5.46
CA SER A 120 -3.87 19.19 4.62
C SER A 120 -2.81 18.09 4.68
N ILE A 121 -2.79 17.30 5.76
CA ILE A 121 -1.95 16.11 5.88
C ILE A 121 -2.57 14.98 5.06
N LEU A 122 -3.88 14.77 5.19
CA LEU A 122 -4.63 13.79 4.40
C LEU A 122 -4.64 14.07 2.89
N ASN A 123 -4.36 15.32 2.47
CA ASN A 123 -4.25 15.72 1.05
C ASN A 123 -2.87 15.42 0.44
N ARG A 124 -1.90 14.88 1.19
CA ARG A 124 -0.58 14.54 0.65
C ARG A 124 -0.61 13.19 -0.07
N TRP A 125 0.33 13.01 -1.01
CA TRP A 125 0.46 11.82 -1.86
C TRP A 125 0.62 10.51 -1.07
N ASP A 126 1.25 10.55 0.10
CA ASP A 126 1.36 9.42 1.04
C ASP A 126 0.02 8.99 1.68
N CYS A 127 -1.00 9.84 1.61
CA CYS A 127 -2.35 9.60 2.12
C CYS A 127 -3.39 9.40 1.00
N ALA A 128 -3.05 9.75 -0.25
CA ALA A 128 -3.97 9.77 -1.38
C ALA A 128 -4.54 8.38 -1.72
N ASN A 129 -3.75 7.33 -1.48
CA ASN A 129 -4.09 5.94 -1.80
C ASN A 129 -5.20 5.35 -0.91
N TYR A 130 -5.53 6.02 0.20
CA TYR A 130 -6.57 5.56 1.13
C TYR A 130 -7.95 6.20 0.86
N ARG A 131 -8.04 7.17 -0.06
CA ARG A 131 -9.32 7.77 -0.46
C ARG A 131 -10.10 6.88 -1.42
N THR A 132 -9.38 6.20 -2.30
CA THR A 132 -9.92 5.25 -3.28
C THR A 132 -10.42 3.95 -2.65
N LEU A 133 -10.23 3.75 -1.33
CA LEU A 133 -10.78 2.59 -0.62
C LEU A 133 -12.31 2.63 -0.47
N TYR A 134 -12.90 3.83 -0.56
CA TYR A 134 -14.34 4.05 -0.37
C TYR A 134 -15.07 4.45 -1.66
N GLU A 135 -14.35 4.53 -2.79
CA GLU A 135 -14.92 4.74 -4.14
C GLU A 135 -15.12 3.38 -4.83
#